data_AF-A0A661XF98-F1
#
_entry.id   AF-A0A661XF98-F1
#
_cell.length_a   1.000
_cell.length_b   1.000
_cell.length_c   1.000
_cell.angle_alpha   90.00
_cell.angle_beta   90.00
_cell.angle_gamma   90.00
#
_symmetry.space_group_name_H-M   'P 1'
#
loop_
_entity.id
_entity.type
_entity.pdbx_description
1 polymer ?
#
loop_
_entity_poly.entity_id
_entity_poly.type
_entity_poly.pdbx_seq_one_letter_code
_entity_poly.pdbx_strand_id
1 'polypeptide(L)'
;VSDIAADQIYSGGLSNTAEHLILKDSSGNIIDEVDCSSGWFISLNRGESMERMNPAGDGSDSSNWAKNNGVERNGLDANGTPINGTPKAQNSVFIGSGGGDTGVVTSSITLTLSTKIFYPMGDVLGKPSTVQILWNVPTGTVLNLKVFNLKGSSVRILVKNKDINTSQDGSSGVLWDGKDNSGNTLPPGIYIVYLEVLNTDTGKRDVVKKCIVIGRKL
;
A
#
# COMPACT_ATOMS: atom_id res chain seq x y z
N VAL A 1 2.10 -24.48 21.66
CA VAL A 1 1.33 -25.12 20.58
C VAL A 1 1.57 -26.61 20.71
N SER A 2 0.53 -27.40 20.98
CA SER A 2 0.67 -28.81 21.40
C SER A 2 0.81 -29.78 20.22
N ASP A 3 0.31 -29.40 19.05
CA ASP A 3 0.18 -30.23 17.85
C ASP A 3 1.09 -29.80 16.69
N ILE A 4 1.90 -28.74 16.89
CA ILE A 4 2.84 -28.22 15.90
C ILE A 4 4.24 -28.13 16.51
N ALA A 5 5.19 -28.89 15.95
CA ALA A 5 6.59 -28.86 16.37
C ALA A 5 7.27 -27.55 15.93
N ALA A 6 7.98 -26.91 16.88
CA ALA A 6 8.75 -25.69 16.64
C ALA A 6 10.04 -25.98 15.87
N ASP A 7 10.44 -25.07 14.99
CA ASP A 7 11.71 -25.18 14.26
C ASP A 7 12.91 -24.79 15.12
N GLN A 8 12.68 -23.93 16.12
CA GLN A 8 13.62 -23.54 17.16
C GLN A 8 12.88 -23.33 18.49
N ILE A 9 13.52 -23.71 19.60
CA ILE A 9 13.00 -23.47 20.95
C ILE A 9 13.93 -22.47 21.62
N TYR A 10 13.42 -21.26 21.86
CA TYR A 10 14.08 -20.28 22.70
C TYR A 10 13.74 -20.56 24.17
N SER A 11 14.77 -20.68 25.02
CA SER A 11 14.61 -20.98 26.45
C SER A 11 14.85 -19.77 27.36
N GLY A 12 15.07 -18.58 26.81
CA GLY A 12 15.14 -17.34 27.57
C GLY A 12 13.75 -16.76 27.88
N GLY A 13 13.71 -15.72 28.70
CA GLY A 13 12.50 -14.94 28.94
C GLY A 13 12.27 -13.91 27.85
N LEU A 14 11.01 -13.67 27.48
CA LEU A 14 10.58 -12.52 26.68
C LEU A 14 9.76 -11.60 27.56
N SER A 15 10.03 -10.30 27.50
CA SER A 15 9.26 -9.28 28.23
C SER A 15 7.89 -9.05 27.59
N ASN A 16 6.88 -8.83 28.43
CA ASN A 16 5.54 -8.42 27.99
C ASN A 16 5.46 -6.96 27.56
N THR A 17 6.49 -6.14 27.82
CA THR A 17 6.45 -4.70 27.51
C THR A 17 7.03 -4.37 26.15
N ALA A 18 8.22 -4.89 25.85
CA ALA A 18 9.04 -4.53 24.70
C ALA A 18 10.19 -5.54 24.59
N GLU A 19 10.62 -5.83 23.37
CA GLU A 19 11.81 -6.64 23.10
C GLU A 19 12.44 -6.22 21.78
N HIS A 20 13.74 -6.49 21.62
CA HIS A 20 14.43 -6.41 20.34
C HIS A 20 14.83 -7.81 19.91
N LEU A 21 14.12 -8.37 18.94
CA LEU A 21 14.30 -9.74 18.49
C LEU A 21 15.09 -9.77 17.19
N ILE A 22 16.17 -10.56 17.17
CA ILE A 22 17.03 -10.71 16.00
C ILE A 22 17.22 -12.20 15.74
N LEU A 23 16.89 -12.64 14.52
CA LEU A 23 17.22 -13.95 14.01
C LEU A 23 18.53 -13.86 13.22
N LYS A 24 19.50 -14.70 13.54
CA LYS A 24 20.79 -14.76 12.85
C LYS A 24 21.05 -16.12 12.24
N ASP A 25 21.82 -16.15 11.16
CA ASP A 25 22.37 -17.39 10.61
C ASP A 25 23.56 -17.89 11.46
N SER A 26 24.10 -19.06 11.11
CA SER A 26 25.25 -19.66 11.81
C SER A 26 26.55 -18.86 11.70
N SER A 27 26.64 -17.93 10.73
CA SER A 27 27.78 -17.02 10.55
C SER A 27 27.61 -15.69 11.30
N GLY A 28 26.46 -15.49 11.95
CA GLY A 28 26.12 -14.28 12.69
C GLY A 28 25.49 -13.18 11.84
N ASN A 29 25.20 -13.41 10.56
CA ASN A 29 24.48 -12.45 9.74
C ASN A 29 23.01 -12.39 10.18
N ILE A 30 22.41 -11.20 10.15
CA ILE A 30 21.01 -11.01 10.47
C ILE A 30 20.15 -11.55 9.32
N ILE A 31 19.23 -12.46 9.63
CA ILE A 31 18.21 -13.00 8.73
C ILE A 31 16.94 -12.15 8.82
N ASP A 32 16.50 -11.82 10.04
CA ASP A 32 15.29 -11.05 10.31
C ASP A 32 15.43 -10.30 11.63
N GLU A 33 14.73 -9.18 11.76
CA GLU A 33 14.82 -8.27 12.90
C GLU A 33 13.47 -7.63 13.19
N VAL A 34 13.14 -7.55 14.48
CA VAL A 34 11.94 -6.92 15.01
C VAL A 34 12.35 -6.07 16.20
N ASP A 35 12.56 -4.78 15.97
CA ASP A 35 12.82 -3.80 17.03
C ASP A 35 11.50 -3.26 17.60
N CYS A 36 11.01 -3.93 18.65
CA CYS A 36 9.91 -3.47 19.49
C CYS A 36 10.44 -2.87 20.80
N SER A 37 11.67 -2.33 20.85
CA SER A 37 12.28 -1.80 22.08
C SER A 37 11.47 -0.67 22.73
N SER A 38 10.65 0.03 21.93
CA SER A 38 9.73 1.09 22.40
C SER A 38 8.34 0.58 22.79
N GLY A 39 8.10 -0.73 22.67
CA GLY A 39 6.81 -1.38 22.95
C GLY A 39 6.36 -2.27 21.80
N TRP A 40 5.61 -3.32 22.12
CA TRP A 40 4.93 -4.13 21.11
C TRP A 40 3.98 -3.26 20.27
N PHE A 41 4.03 -3.42 18.94
CA PHE A 41 3.33 -2.54 18.00
C PHE A 41 1.80 -2.50 18.13
N ILE A 42 1.22 -3.57 18.70
CA ILE A 42 -0.23 -3.71 18.84
C ILE A 42 -0.56 -4.19 20.25
N SER A 43 -1.57 -3.56 20.86
CA SER A 43 -2.15 -4.04 22.12
C SER A 43 -2.99 -5.29 21.90
N LEU A 44 -2.58 -6.42 22.48
CA LEU A 44 -3.25 -7.72 22.35
C LEU A 44 -4.04 -8.08 23.61
N ASN A 45 -5.09 -8.88 23.43
CA ASN A 45 -5.70 -9.62 24.53
C ASN A 45 -4.93 -10.92 24.78
N ARG A 46 -5.10 -11.50 25.97
CA ARG A 46 -4.45 -12.77 26.33
C ARG A 46 -4.82 -13.86 25.32
N GLY A 47 -3.79 -14.46 24.73
CA GLY A 47 -3.95 -15.57 23.78
C GLY A 47 -4.10 -15.15 22.32
N GLU A 48 -4.15 -13.86 22.00
CA GLU A 48 -4.00 -13.34 20.64
C GLU A 48 -2.52 -13.29 20.25
N SER A 49 -2.20 -13.56 18.98
CA SER A 49 -0.88 -13.30 18.41
C SER A 49 -0.85 -12.01 17.59
N MET A 50 0.32 -11.35 17.59
CA MET A 50 0.67 -10.34 16.61
C MET A 50 1.30 -11.05 15.40
N GLU A 51 0.79 -10.79 14.21
CA GLU A 51 1.18 -11.45 12.97
C GLU A 51 1.67 -10.40 11.97
N ARG A 52 2.80 -10.67 11.30
CA ARG A 52 3.34 -9.81 10.25
C ARG A 52 2.45 -9.90 9.01
N MET A 53 2.08 -8.77 8.41
CA MET A 53 1.21 -8.71 7.24
C MET A 53 1.98 -9.01 5.95
N ASN A 54 3.13 -8.40 5.75
CA ASN A 54 4.02 -8.66 4.63
C ASN A 54 5.32 -9.29 5.13
N PRO A 55 5.59 -10.58 4.86
CA PRO A 55 6.81 -11.24 5.31
C PRO A 55 8.07 -10.70 4.63
N ALA A 56 7.96 -10.02 3.49
CA ALA A 56 9.09 -9.35 2.82
C ALA A 56 9.27 -7.88 3.27
N GLY A 57 8.34 -7.35 4.07
CA GLY A 57 8.45 -6.02 4.66
C GLY A 57 9.32 -6.02 5.92
N ASP A 58 9.76 -4.83 6.32
CA ASP A 58 10.53 -4.62 7.55
C ASP A 58 9.76 -5.15 8.77
N GLY A 59 10.44 -5.95 9.59
CA GLY A 59 9.88 -6.49 10.83
C GLY A 59 9.77 -5.45 11.93
N SER A 60 10.51 -4.35 11.85
CA SER A 60 10.50 -3.25 12.82
C SER A 60 9.49 -2.14 12.48
N ASP A 61 8.85 -2.22 11.31
CA ASP A 61 7.75 -1.32 10.94
C ASP A 61 6.46 -1.74 11.63
N SER A 62 6.00 -0.94 12.59
CA SER A 62 4.76 -1.20 13.34
C SER A 62 3.52 -1.32 12.45
N SER A 63 3.52 -0.67 11.29
CA SER A 63 2.44 -0.75 10.31
C SER A 63 2.43 -2.05 9.51
N ASN A 64 3.47 -2.90 9.64
CA ASN A 64 3.55 -4.22 9.01
C ASN A 64 3.06 -5.34 9.94
N TRP A 65 2.39 -5.01 11.04
CA TRP A 65 1.83 -5.98 11.96
C TRP A 65 0.32 -5.78 12.10
N ALA A 66 -0.38 -6.87 12.35
CA ALA A 66 -1.79 -6.87 12.73
C ALA A 66 -2.05 -8.01 13.72
N LYS A 67 -3.20 -7.99 14.39
CA LYS A 67 -3.64 -9.14 15.20
C LYS A 67 -4.03 -10.28 14.27
N ASN A 68 -3.93 -11.51 14.76
CA ASN A 68 -4.66 -12.61 14.15
C ASN A 68 -6.16 -12.21 13.99
N ASN A 69 -6.74 -12.46 12.82
CA ASN A 69 -8.09 -11.99 12.50
C ASN A 69 -9.22 -12.83 13.16
N GLY A 70 -8.87 -13.88 13.88
CA GLY A 70 -9.79 -14.76 14.60
C GLY A 70 -10.48 -15.81 13.72
N VAL A 71 -10.26 -15.81 12.40
CA VAL A 71 -10.84 -16.76 11.44
C VAL A 71 -9.80 -17.82 11.08
N GLU A 72 -8.68 -17.43 10.45
CA GLU A 72 -7.60 -18.36 10.14
C GLU A 72 -6.73 -18.60 11.38
N ARG A 73 -6.69 -19.85 11.82
CA ARG A 73 -5.96 -20.32 13.01
C ARG A 73 -5.23 -21.60 12.66
N ASN A 74 -4.04 -21.80 13.23
CA ASN A 74 -3.30 -23.04 13.06
C ASN A 74 -2.70 -23.51 14.39
N GLY A 75 -3.09 -24.70 14.82
CA GLY A 75 -2.60 -25.33 16.04
C GLY A 75 -3.50 -25.19 17.27
N LEU A 76 -3.16 -25.98 18.28
CA LEU A 76 -3.89 -26.13 19.53
C LEU A 76 -3.03 -25.71 20.73
N ASP A 77 -3.68 -25.22 21.78
CA ASP A 77 -3.06 -25.01 23.07
C ASP A 77 -2.87 -26.33 23.84
N ALA A 78 -2.36 -26.28 25.07
CA ALA A 78 -2.13 -27.46 25.90
C ALA A 78 -3.42 -28.20 26.31
N ASN A 79 -4.58 -27.53 26.22
CA ASN A 79 -5.89 -28.09 26.54
C ASN A 79 -6.63 -28.56 25.27
N GLY A 80 -6.00 -28.49 24.10
CA GLY A 80 -6.60 -28.89 22.83
C GLY A 80 -7.53 -27.83 22.22
N THR A 81 -7.49 -26.57 22.67
CA THR A 81 -8.30 -25.48 22.10
C THR A 81 -7.53 -24.77 20.98
N PRO A 82 -8.18 -24.41 19.84
CA PRO A 82 -7.51 -23.65 18.78
C PRO A 82 -6.92 -22.33 19.30
N ILE A 83 -5.66 -22.08 18.96
CA ILE A 83 -4.98 -20.82 19.32
C ILE A 83 -5.39 -19.70 18.38
N ASN A 84 -5.35 -18.45 18.84
CA ASN A 84 -5.56 -17.27 17.97
C ASN A 84 -4.24 -16.84 17.33
N GLY A 85 -3.69 -17.72 16.50
CA GLY A 85 -2.46 -17.49 15.74
C GLY A 85 -2.28 -18.54 14.65
N THR A 86 -1.30 -18.33 13.78
CA THR A 86 -1.03 -19.16 12.59
C THR A 86 0.41 -19.70 12.50
N PRO A 87 1.02 -20.23 13.59
CA PRO A 87 2.37 -20.79 13.54
C PRO A 87 2.52 -21.83 12.43
N LYS A 88 3.64 -21.76 11.69
CA LYS A 88 3.97 -22.63 10.55
C LYS A 88 2.93 -22.64 9.40
N ALA A 89 1.95 -21.74 9.43
CA ALA A 89 1.05 -21.45 8.32
C ALA A 89 1.28 -20.00 7.85
N GLN A 90 0.62 -19.63 6.75
CA GLN A 90 0.58 -18.23 6.33
C GLN A 90 -0.19 -17.40 7.35
N ASN A 91 0.36 -16.24 7.71
CA ASN A 91 -0.28 -15.31 8.63
C ASN A 91 -1.71 -14.95 8.16
N SER A 92 -2.67 -14.87 9.09
CA SER A 92 -4.09 -14.61 8.75
C SER A 92 -4.33 -13.24 8.10
N VAL A 93 -3.39 -12.32 8.34
CA VAL A 93 -3.35 -10.95 7.82
C VAL A 93 -2.38 -10.81 6.65
N PHE A 94 -1.95 -11.93 6.05
CA PHE A 94 -0.98 -11.95 4.98
C PHE A 94 -1.45 -11.16 3.76
N ILE A 95 -0.60 -10.24 3.29
CA ILE A 95 -0.79 -9.51 2.03
C ILE A 95 0.16 -10.12 1.00
N GLY A 96 -0.41 -10.95 0.11
CA GLY A 96 0.34 -11.68 -0.90
C GLY A 96 0.62 -10.88 -2.16
N SER A 97 1.89 -10.82 -2.54
CA SER A 97 2.31 -10.74 -3.94
C SER A 97 3.60 -11.55 -4.08
N GLY A 98 3.56 -12.60 -4.90
CA GLY A 98 4.68 -13.53 -5.05
C GLY A 98 5.92 -12.87 -5.65
N GLY A 99 7.07 -13.15 -5.03
CA GLY A 99 8.37 -13.29 -5.68
C GLY A 99 9.06 -12.04 -6.24
N GLY A 100 10.05 -11.55 -5.49
CA GLY A 100 11.17 -10.76 -6.01
C GLY A 100 11.08 -9.26 -5.78
N ASP A 101 12.08 -8.73 -5.06
CA ASP A 101 12.40 -7.32 -4.81
C ASP A 101 11.54 -6.53 -3.79
N THR A 102 12.12 -6.37 -2.59
CA THR A 102 12.03 -5.20 -1.68
C THR A 102 10.72 -4.40 -1.66
N GLY A 103 9.86 -4.62 -0.67
CA GLY A 103 8.77 -3.70 -0.32
C GLY A 103 8.43 -3.86 1.17
N VAL A 104 8.72 -2.89 2.04
CA VAL A 104 7.87 -1.71 2.30
C VAL A 104 6.41 -2.09 2.07
N VAL A 105 5.56 -2.16 3.10
CA VAL A 105 4.12 -2.21 2.88
C VAL A 105 3.75 -0.88 2.24
N THR A 106 3.82 -0.80 0.91
CA THR A 106 3.12 0.26 0.21
C THR A 106 1.66 -0.02 0.52
N SER A 107 1.00 0.85 1.30
CA SER A 107 -0.43 1.06 1.07
C SER A 107 -0.49 1.34 -0.42
N SER A 108 -0.95 0.36 -1.21
CA SER A 108 -0.63 0.32 -2.63
C SER A 108 -1.02 1.67 -3.24
N ILE A 109 -0.01 2.41 -3.70
CA ILE A 109 -0.24 3.69 -4.37
C ILE A 109 -0.88 3.29 -5.69
N THR A 110 -2.19 3.47 -5.79
CA THR A 110 -2.91 3.14 -7.02
C THR A 110 -3.35 4.41 -7.73
N LEU A 111 -3.38 4.30 -9.04
CA LEU A 111 -3.94 5.29 -9.95
C LEU A 111 -4.80 4.54 -10.97
N THR A 112 -6.10 4.80 -10.94
CA THR A 112 -7.09 4.13 -11.79
C THR A 112 -7.84 5.15 -12.63
N LEU A 113 -8.03 4.83 -13.91
CA LEU A 113 -8.80 5.62 -14.85
C LEU A 113 -10.09 4.86 -15.17
N SER A 114 -11.26 5.51 -15.12
CA SER A 114 -12.53 4.86 -15.46
C SER A 114 -12.63 4.45 -16.94
N THR A 115 -11.78 5.03 -17.80
CA THR A 115 -11.64 4.70 -19.22
C THR A 115 -10.21 4.98 -19.68
N LYS A 116 -9.80 4.32 -20.78
CA LYS A 116 -8.53 4.61 -21.47
C LYS A 116 -8.67 5.68 -22.56
N ILE A 117 -9.90 6.06 -22.92
CA ILE A 117 -10.21 7.07 -23.94
C ILE A 117 -11.51 7.82 -23.61
N PHE A 118 -11.52 9.13 -23.87
CA PHE A 118 -12.72 9.98 -23.73
C PHE A 118 -12.72 11.10 -24.79
N TYR A 119 -13.89 11.72 -25.00
CA TYR A 119 -14.20 12.63 -26.11
C TYR A 119 -14.77 13.95 -25.56
N PRO A 120 -13.90 14.87 -25.10
CA PRO A 120 -14.31 16.07 -24.37
C PRO A 120 -15.12 17.08 -25.21
N MET A 121 -15.10 16.92 -26.53
CA MET A 121 -15.88 17.75 -27.45
C MET A 121 -17.35 17.31 -27.57
N GLY A 122 -17.72 16.14 -27.01
CA GLY A 122 -19.08 15.60 -27.10
C GLY A 122 -19.53 15.25 -28.52
N ASP A 123 -18.59 15.17 -29.46
CA ASP A 123 -18.80 14.95 -30.89
C ASP A 123 -19.08 13.48 -31.25
N VAL A 124 -18.96 12.58 -30.27
CA VAL A 124 -19.26 11.15 -30.40
C VAL A 124 -20.34 10.74 -29.39
N LEU A 125 -21.54 10.50 -29.89
CA LEU A 125 -22.69 10.09 -29.09
C LEU A 125 -22.43 8.78 -28.34
N GLY A 126 -22.82 8.72 -27.07
CA GLY A 126 -22.68 7.53 -26.22
C GLY A 126 -21.25 7.21 -25.77
N LYS A 127 -20.29 8.12 -26.00
CA LYS A 127 -18.92 8.00 -25.48
C LYS A 127 -18.71 8.94 -24.29
N PRO A 128 -17.83 8.57 -23.33
CA PRO A 128 -17.56 9.42 -22.19
C PRO A 128 -16.91 10.75 -22.63
N SER A 129 -17.40 11.87 -22.12
CA SER A 129 -16.83 13.21 -22.34
C SER A 129 -15.82 13.62 -21.27
N THR A 130 -15.66 12.80 -20.24
CA THR A 130 -14.74 13.01 -19.11
C THR A 130 -14.10 11.68 -18.71
N VAL A 131 -13.04 11.74 -17.91
CA VAL A 131 -12.45 10.59 -17.25
C VAL A 131 -12.45 10.80 -15.74
N GLN A 132 -12.89 9.80 -15.00
CA GLN A 132 -12.73 9.77 -13.54
C GLN A 132 -11.36 9.17 -13.22
N ILE A 133 -10.57 9.91 -12.47
CA ILE A 133 -9.21 9.55 -12.06
C ILE A 133 -9.26 9.30 -10.56
N LEU A 134 -9.11 8.05 -10.15
CA LEU A 134 -9.15 7.62 -8.76
C LEU A 134 -7.73 7.32 -8.28
N TRP A 135 -7.47 7.62 -7.02
CA TRP A 135 -6.23 7.27 -6.34
C TRP A 135 -6.51 6.57 -5.02
N ASN A 136 -5.59 5.68 -4.64
CA ASN A 136 -5.42 5.20 -3.28
C ASN A 136 -4.01 5.54 -2.85
N VAL A 137 -3.82 6.36 -1.82
CA VAL A 137 -2.51 6.76 -1.31
C VAL A 137 -2.51 6.73 0.23
N PRO A 138 -1.37 6.41 0.87
CA PRO A 138 -1.27 6.40 2.34
C PRO A 138 -1.51 7.77 2.96
N THR A 139 -1.95 7.79 4.22
CA THR A 139 -1.88 9.00 5.07
C THR A 139 -0.43 9.36 5.39
N GLY A 140 -0.17 10.60 5.79
CA GLY A 140 1.21 11.09 6.00
C GLY A 140 1.95 11.26 4.67
N THR A 141 1.22 11.60 3.61
CA THR A 141 1.80 11.85 2.29
C THR A 141 1.31 13.16 1.69
N VAL A 142 2.09 13.69 0.74
CA VAL A 142 1.71 14.82 -0.11
C VAL A 142 1.53 14.32 -1.54
N LEU A 143 0.34 14.51 -2.09
CA LEU A 143 -0.05 14.09 -3.42
C LEU A 143 0.02 15.23 -4.43
N ASN A 144 0.56 14.94 -5.61
CA ASN A 144 0.50 15.77 -6.81
C ASN A 144 -0.04 14.96 -7.99
N LEU A 145 -1.05 15.48 -8.69
CA LEU A 145 -1.65 14.86 -9.86
C LEU A 145 -1.62 15.82 -11.05
N LYS A 146 -0.92 15.43 -12.12
CA LYS A 146 -0.68 16.24 -13.31
C LYS A 146 -0.98 15.44 -14.57
N VAL A 147 -1.22 16.14 -15.67
CA VAL A 147 -1.32 15.57 -17.01
C VAL A 147 -0.22 16.14 -17.88
N PHE A 148 0.46 15.26 -18.60
CA PHE A 148 1.55 15.59 -19.50
C PHE A 148 1.21 15.22 -20.95
N ASN A 149 1.72 16.00 -21.90
CA ASN A 149 1.78 15.59 -23.30
C ASN A 149 3.02 14.72 -23.57
N LEU A 150 3.14 14.15 -24.77
CA LEU A 150 4.30 13.31 -25.16
C LEU A 150 5.64 14.05 -25.22
N LYS A 151 5.64 15.40 -25.24
CA LYS A 151 6.86 16.21 -25.14
C LYS A 151 7.36 16.36 -23.69
N GLY A 152 6.63 15.79 -22.72
CA GLY A 152 6.95 15.91 -21.30
C GLY A 152 6.54 17.24 -20.67
N SER A 153 5.75 18.08 -21.37
CA SER A 153 5.23 19.32 -20.79
C SER A 153 3.97 19.03 -19.95
N SER A 154 3.91 19.58 -18.73
CA SER A 154 2.70 19.53 -17.89
C SER A 154 1.64 20.45 -18.49
N VAL A 155 0.58 19.88 -19.05
CA VAL A 155 -0.52 20.61 -19.69
C VAL A 155 -1.69 20.88 -18.75
N ARG A 156 -1.84 20.07 -17.70
CA ARG A 156 -2.87 20.27 -16.67
C ARG A 156 -2.35 19.86 -15.29
N ILE A 157 -2.68 20.64 -14.27
CA ILE A 157 -2.53 20.29 -12.87
C ILE A 157 -3.94 20.00 -12.35
N LEU A 158 -4.16 18.79 -11.85
CA LEU A 158 -5.45 18.34 -11.32
C LEU A 158 -5.49 18.44 -9.79
N VAL A 159 -4.39 18.07 -9.15
CA VAL A 159 -4.19 18.21 -7.71
C VAL A 159 -2.76 18.70 -7.48
N LYS A 160 -2.59 19.69 -6.61
CA LYS A 160 -1.30 20.28 -6.28
C LYS A 160 -1.09 20.24 -4.78
N ASN A 161 0.01 19.62 -4.34
CA ASN A 161 0.45 19.57 -2.95
C ASN A 161 -0.70 19.25 -1.97
N LYS A 162 -1.48 18.20 -2.22
CA LYS A 162 -2.57 17.80 -1.32
C LYS A 162 -1.99 16.95 -0.19
N ASP A 163 -2.09 17.42 1.05
CA ASP A 163 -1.81 16.60 2.23
C ASP A 163 -2.88 15.52 2.39
N ILE A 164 -2.44 14.30 2.70
CA ILE A 164 -3.32 13.16 2.95
C ILE A 164 -3.28 12.86 4.45
N ASN A 165 -4.25 13.44 5.17
CA ASN A 165 -4.33 13.32 6.62
C ASN A 165 -5.32 12.23 7.07
N THR A 166 -6.22 11.80 6.18
CA THR A 166 -7.25 10.78 6.46
C THR A 166 -7.28 9.71 5.38
N SER A 167 -7.77 8.51 5.72
CA SER A 167 -7.97 7.43 4.75
C SER A 167 -8.97 7.80 3.65
N GLN A 168 -9.97 8.64 3.97
CA GLN A 168 -10.93 9.17 2.99
C GLN A 168 -10.26 10.10 1.97
N ASP A 169 -9.31 10.93 2.39
CA ASP A 169 -8.49 11.74 1.46
C ASP A 169 -7.59 10.89 0.57
N GLY A 170 -7.06 9.82 1.17
CA GLY A 170 -6.18 8.86 0.52
C GLY A 170 -6.89 8.01 -0.52
N SER A 171 -8.17 7.69 -0.32
CA SER A 171 -9.03 6.95 -1.26
C SER A 171 -10.06 7.88 -1.91
N SER A 172 -9.62 8.69 -2.88
CA SER A 172 -10.44 9.74 -3.49
C SER A 172 -10.21 9.85 -5.00
N GLY A 173 -10.75 10.89 -5.64
CA GLY A 173 -10.70 11.04 -7.08
C GLY A 173 -11.05 12.42 -7.60
N VAL A 174 -10.78 12.63 -8.88
CA VAL A 174 -11.14 13.84 -9.63
C VAL A 174 -11.70 13.49 -10.99
N LEU A 175 -12.62 14.32 -11.49
CA LEU A 175 -13.11 14.23 -12.87
C LEU A 175 -12.33 15.19 -13.76
N TRP A 176 -11.82 14.72 -14.89
CA TRP A 176 -11.13 15.55 -15.87
C TRP A 176 -11.85 15.57 -17.21
N ASP A 177 -12.00 16.78 -17.76
CA ASP A 177 -12.74 17.10 -18.98
C ASP A 177 -11.83 17.37 -20.18
N GLY A 178 -10.54 17.01 -20.11
CA GLY A 178 -9.61 17.18 -21.22
C GLY A 178 -9.13 18.61 -21.44
N LYS A 179 -9.39 19.53 -20.51
CA LYS A 179 -8.88 20.91 -20.60
C LYS A 179 -7.51 21.08 -19.96
N ASP A 180 -6.76 22.06 -20.45
CA ASP A 180 -5.52 22.56 -19.86
C ASP A 180 -5.80 23.46 -18.62
N ASN A 181 -4.75 24.03 -18.01
CA ASN A 181 -4.89 24.93 -16.86
C ASN A 181 -5.61 26.25 -17.17
N SER A 182 -5.65 26.67 -18.44
CA SER A 182 -6.31 27.89 -18.90
C SER A 182 -7.77 27.65 -19.31
N GLY A 183 -8.24 26.41 -19.25
CA GLY A 183 -9.61 26.04 -19.62
C GLY A 183 -9.80 25.74 -21.12
N ASN A 184 -8.71 25.66 -21.90
CA ASN A 184 -8.81 25.29 -23.31
C ASN A 184 -8.85 23.76 -23.45
N THR A 185 -9.70 23.25 -24.35
CA THR A 185 -9.73 21.83 -24.69
C THR A 185 -8.43 21.43 -25.37
N LEU A 186 -7.79 20.39 -24.85
CA LEU A 186 -6.57 19.86 -25.42
C LEU A 186 -6.84 19.12 -26.74
N PRO A 187 -5.90 19.18 -27.70
CA PRO A 187 -6.02 18.44 -28.95
C PRO A 187 -6.15 16.93 -28.75
N PRO A 188 -6.76 16.20 -29.69
CA PRO A 188 -6.73 14.74 -29.70
C PRO A 188 -5.30 14.21 -29.67
N GLY A 189 -5.08 13.15 -28.92
CA GLY A 189 -3.75 12.56 -28.75
C GLY A 189 -3.60 11.75 -27.47
N ILE A 190 -2.39 11.24 -27.27
CA ILE A 190 -2.01 10.49 -26.07
C ILE A 190 -1.48 11.48 -25.03
N TYR A 191 -1.98 11.33 -23.81
CA TYR A 191 -1.54 12.06 -22.63
C TYR A 191 -1.16 11.08 -21.52
N ILE A 192 -0.36 11.57 -20.57
CA ILE A 192 0.10 10.80 -19.42
C ILE A 192 -0.47 11.44 -18.16
N VAL A 193 -1.32 10.72 -17.44
CA VAL A 193 -1.70 11.06 -16.06
C VAL A 193 -0.56 10.61 -15.16
N TYR A 194 -0.02 11.57 -14.41
CA TYR A 194 1.15 11.42 -13.54
C TYR A 194 0.73 11.71 -12.10
N LEU A 195 0.78 10.68 -11.26
CA LEU A 195 0.60 10.74 -9.83
C LEU A 195 1.97 10.69 -9.16
N GLU A 196 2.24 11.62 -8.27
CA GLU A 196 3.43 11.65 -7.43
C GLU A 196 3.01 11.77 -5.98
N VAL A 197 3.62 10.96 -5.13
CA VAL A 197 3.33 10.86 -3.71
C VAL A 197 4.64 10.99 -2.96
N LEU A 198 4.70 11.94 -2.04
CA LEU A 198 5.83 12.15 -1.14
C LEU A 198 5.42 11.72 0.27
N ASN A 199 6.09 10.73 0.85
CA ASN A 199 5.93 10.40 2.26
C ASN A 199 6.62 11.50 3.11
N THR A 200 5.88 12.10 4.05
CA THR A 200 6.35 13.27 4.80
C THR A 200 7.41 12.95 5.85
N ASP A 201 7.40 11.71 6.36
CA ASP A 201 8.28 11.29 7.45
C ASP A 201 9.64 10.83 6.91
N THR A 202 9.62 10.11 5.80
CA THR A 202 10.82 9.53 5.16
C THR A 202 11.39 10.40 4.04
N GLY A 203 10.60 11.32 3.49
CA GLY A 203 10.94 12.06 2.28
C GLY A 203 10.94 11.19 1.00
N LYS A 204 10.57 9.91 1.09
CA LYS A 204 10.52 9.00 -0.07
C LYS A 204 9.46 9.47 -1.06
N ARG A 205 9.79 9.44 -2.34
CA ARG A 205 8.90 9.78 -3.44
C ARG A 205 8.57 8.56 -4.28
N ASP A 206 7.29 8.30 -4.46
CA ASP A 206 6.75 7.27 -5.34
C ASP A 206 5.96 7.91 -6.48
N VAL A 207 5.98 7.29 -7.66
CA VAL A 207 5.36 7.83 -8.87
C VAL A 207 4.60 6.74 -9.62
N VAL A 208 3.37 7.03 -10.00
CA VAL A 208 2.53 6.16 -10.84
C VAL A 208 2.10 6.93 -12.09
N LYS A 209 2.21 6.29 -13.26
CA LYS A 209 1.84 6.88 -14.56
C LYS A 209 0.80 6.02 -15.26
N LYS A 210 -0.19 6.64 -15.89
CA LYS A 210 -1.18 5.97 -16.76
C LYS A 210 -1.37 6.76 -18.05
N CYS A 211 -1.44 6.06 -19.18
CA CYS A 211 -1.78 6.67 -20.45
C CYS A 211 -3.29 6.88 -20.56
N ILE A 212 -3.70 8.00 -21.14
CA ILE A 212 -5.09 8.33 -21.48
C ILE A 212 -5.13 8.95 -22.88
N VAL A 213 -6.15 8.60 -23.66
CA VAL A 213 -6.35 9.15 -25.01
C VAL A 213 -7.48 10.17 -24.99
N ILE A 214 -7.22 11.35 -25.56
CA ILE A 214 -8.27 12.28 -25.97
C ILE A 214 -8.61 11.95 -27.43
N GLY A 215 -9.85 11.53 -27.65
CA GLY A 215 -10.38 11.23 -28.98
C GLY A 215 -11.22 12.38 -29.54
N ARG A 216 -11.42 12.34 -30.86
CA ARG A 216 -12.45 13.11 -31.56
C ARG A 216 -13.01 12.30 -32.72
N LYS A 217 -14.16 12.69 -33.25
CA LYS A 217 -14.65 12.22 -34.54
C LYS A 217 -13.73 12.74 -35.65
N LEU A 218 -13.35 11.85 -36.58
CA LEU A 218 -12.61 12.21 -37.79
C LEU A 218 -13.54 12.78 -38.86
#